data_AF-A0A4S5BX49-F1
#
_entry.id   AF-A0A4S5BX49-F1
#
_cell.length_a   1.000
_cell.length_b   1.000
_cell.length_c   1.000
_cell.angle_alpha   90.00
_cell.angle_beta   90.00
_cell.angle_gamma   90.00
#
_symmetry.space_group_name_H-M   'P 1'
#
loop_
_entity.id
_entity.type
_entity.pdbx_description
1 polymer ?
#
loop_
_entity_poly.entity_id
_entity_poly.type
_entity_poly.pdbx_seq_one_letter_code
_entity_poly.pdbx_strand_id
1 'polypeptide(L)'
;REAAVIVVRAIVEALGGVRPVSHLAGWTTPRLQSDLERIAAQLSDRRHGQVRSVRVSEPRPGVAEVSAVITRGARAAALALRMEAGGGRWRVTTLQVG
;
A
#
# COMPACT_ATOMS: atom_id res chain seq x y z
N ARG A 1 3.55 -6.89 -11.94
CA ARG A 1 3.35 -7.80 -10.78
C ARG A 1 4.36 -7.62 -9.63
N GLU A 2 5.68 -7.68 -9.86
CA GLU A 2 6.69 -7.57 -8.79
C GLU A 2 6.63 -6.23 -8.02
N ALA A 3 6.53 -5.12 -8.75
CA ALA A 3 6.34 -3.79 -8.18
C ALA A 3 5.13 -3.70 -7.21
N ALA A 4 4.03 -4.42 -7.51
CA ALA A 4 2.85 -4.46 -6.67
C ALA A 4 3.13 -5.17 -5.33
N VAL A 5 3.88 -6.27 -5.35
CA VAL A 5 4.25 -6.99 -4.12
C VAL A 5 5.16 -6.14 -3.24
N ILE A 6 6.15 -5.48 -3.85
CA ILE A 6 7.08 -4.58 -3.15
C ILE A 6 6.31 -3.45 -2.46
N VAL A 7 5.44 -2.75 -3.19
CA VAL A 7 4.72 -1.60 -2.63
C VAL A 7 3.68 -2.01 -1.59
N VAL A 8 2.96 -3.13 -1.79
CA VAL A 8 2.03 -3.67 -0.79
C VAL A 8 2.77 -3.98 0.51
N ARG A 9 3.92 -4.66 0.43
CA ARG A 9 4.74 -4.95 1.61
C ARG A 9 5.21 -3.66 2.29
N ALA A 10 5.71 -2.69 1.53
CA ALA A 10 6.17 -1.42 2.09
C ALA A 10 5.04 -0.64 2.79
N ILE A 11 3.83 -0.65 2.23
CA ILE A 11 2.63 -0.05 2.84
C ILE A 11 2.29 -0.75 4.16
N VAL A 12 2.28 -2.09 4.18
CA VAL A 12 1.97 -2.86 5.39
C VAL A 12 3.02 -2.61 6.49
N GLU A 13 4.30 -2.58 6.14
CA GLU A 13 5.39 -2.25 7.05
C GLU A 13 5.25 -0.83 7.60
N ALA A 14 4.86 0.13 6.76
CA ALA A 14 4.70 1.52 7.17
C ALA A 14 3.52 1.71 8.14
N LEU A 15 2.36 1.12 7.82
CA LEU A 15 1.18 1.14 8.69
C LEU A 15 1.42 0.38 10.00
N GLY A 16 2.27 -0.65 9.98
CA GLY A 16 2.70 -1.39 11.16
C GLY A 16 3.84 -0.74 11.95
N GLY A 17 4.35 0.42 11.54
CA GLY A 17 5.41 1.15 12.24
C GLY A 17 6.83 0.61 12.07
N VAL A 18 7.02 -0.40 11.21
CA VAL A 18 8.35 -0.99 10.91
C VAL A 18 9.14 -0.10 9.95
N ARG A 19 8.45 0.67 9.11
CA ARG A 19 9.04 1.55 8.09
C ARG A 19 8.48 2.97 8.22
N PRO A 20 9.29 4.03 8.01
CA PRO A 20 8.76 5.38 7.88
C PRO A 20 7.82 5.52 6.68
N VAL A 21 6.67 6.18 6.84
CA VAL A 21 5.73 6.44 5.74
C VAL A 21 6.38 7.25 4.61
N SER A 22 7.37 8.11 4.93
CA SER A 22 8.15 8.88 3.94
C SER A 22 8.86 8.01 2.90
N HIS A 23 9.18 6.75 3.21
CA HIS A 23 9.78 5.82 2.25
C HIS A 23 8.83 5.43 1.10
N LEU A 24 7.55 5.77 1.20
CA LEU A 24 6.55 5.55 0.17
C LEU A 24 6.46 6.69 -0.86
N ALA A 25 7.13 7.83 -0.66
CA ALA A 25 6.97 9.03 -1.50
C ALA A 25 7.30 8.80 -3.00
N GLY A 26 8.16 7.84 -3.32
CA GLY A 26 8.44 7.44 -4.71
C GLY A 26 7.31 6.63 -5.35
N TRP A 27 6.53 5.95 -4.52
CA TRP A 27 5.46 5.03 -4.88
C TRP A 27 4.08 5.65 -4.79
N THR A 28 3.87 6.77 -4.11
CA THR A 28 2.54 7.35 -3.87
C THR A 28 2.35 8.67 -4.60
N THR A 29 1.09 9.09 -4.76
CA THR A 29 0.79 10.49 -5.07
C THR A 29 1.00 11.36 -3.82
N PRO A 30 1.27 12.67 -3.97
CA PRO A 30 1.42 13.55 -2.80
C PRO A 30 0.20 13.53 -1.87
N ARG A 31 -1.01 13.48 -2.43
CA ARG A 31 -2.25 13.37 -1.66
C ARG A 31 -2.29 12.08 -0.83
N LEU A 32 -2.03 10.94 -1.46
CA LEU A 32 -2.03 9.65 -0.77
C LEU A 32 -0.91 9.57 0.28
N GLN A 33 0.25 10.17 0.02
CA GLN A 33 1.33 10.30 0.99
C GLN A 33 0.89 11.03 2.25
N SER A 34 0.28 12.21 2.11
CA SER A 34 -0.25 12.98 3.25
C SER A 34 -1.37 12.25 3.99
N ASP A 35 -2.22 11.52 3.26
CA ASP A 35 -3.29 10.72 3.87
C ASP A 35 -2.70 9.56 4.71
N LEU A 36 -1.68 8.88 4.21
CA LEU A 36 -0.96 7.83 4.93
C LEU A 36 -0.24 8.35 6.16
N GLU A 37 0.40 9.52 6.08
CA GLU A 37 1.07 10.16 7.20
C GLU A 37 0.07 10.52 8.31
N ARG A 38 -1.09 11.06 7.93
CA ARG A 38 -2.17 11.38 8.87
C ARG A 38 -2.71 10.13 9.56
N ILE A 39 -3.01 9.08 8.80
CA ILE A 39 -3.47 7.80 9.33
C ILE A 39 -2.41 7.23 10.29
N ALA A 40 -1.14 7.19 9.87
CA ALA A 40 -0.07 6.66 10.70
C ALA A 40 0.10 7.45 12.01
N ALA A 41 -0.10 8.77 12.00
CA ALA A 41 -0.06 9.61 13.20
C ALA A 41 -1.25 9.36 14.14
N GLN A 42 -2.41 8.95 13.60
CA GLN A 42 -3.62 8.63 14.38
C GLN A 42 -3.61 7.18 14.93
N LEU A 43 -2.84 6.28 14.34
CA LEU A 43 -2.71 4.89 14.80
C LEU A 43 -1.94 4.84 16.12
N SER A 44 -2.68 4.75 17.23
CA SER A 44 -2.15 4.63 18.60
C SER A 44 -1.52 3.25 18.84
N ASP A 45 -2.00 2.22 18.14
CA ASP A 45 -1.60 0.83 18.28
C ASP A 45 -1.12 0.29 16.93
N ARG A 46 0.18 0.47 16.66
CA ARG A 46 0.84 -0.02 15.46
C ARG A 46 1.17 -1.49 15.64
N ARG A 47 0.41 -2.35 14.98
CA ARG A 47 0.64 -3.80 14.98
C ARG A 47 1.43 -4.22 13.76
N HIS A 48 2.38 -5.12 13.97
CA HIS A 48 3.09 -5.76 12.87
C HIS A 48 2.09 -6.43 11.93
N GLY A 49 2.24 -6.13 10.64
CA GLY A 49 1.44 -6.73 9.59
C GLY A 49 2.27 -7.57 8.66
N GLN A 50 1.64 -8.60 8.08
CA GLN A 50 2.25 -9.45 7.08
C GLN A 50 1.35 -9.51 5.85
N VAL A 51 1.98 -9.63 4.67
CA VAL A 51 1.28 -9.87 3.41
C VAL A 51 1.08 -11.37 3.27
N ARG A 52 -0.18 -11.82 3.16
CA ARG A 52 -0.53 -13.25 2.99
C ARG A 52 -0.68 -13.62 1.52
N SER A 53 -1.29 -12.73 0.74
CA SER A 53 -1.45 -12.93 -0.70
C SER A 53 -1.58 -11.58 -1.40
N VAL A 54 -1.18 -11.55 -2.67
CA VAL A 54 -1.33 -10.40 -3.56
C VAL A 54 -1.86 -10.91 -4.90
N ARG A 55 -2.96 -10.33 -5.36
CA ARG A 55 -3.48 -10.50 -6.71
C ARG A 55 -3.39 -9.17 -7.44
N VAL A 56 -3.07 -9.24 -8.73
CA VAL A 56 -2.94 -8.08 -9.61
C VAL A 56 -3.79 -8.33 -10.84
N SER A 57 -4.57 -7.33 -11.23
CA SER A 57 -5.32 -7.27 -12.48
C SER A 57 -4.85 -6.03 -13.26
N GLU A 58 -4.71 -6.14 -14.57
CA GLU A 58 -4.28 -5.04 -15.44
C GLU A 58 -5.41 -4.74 -16.44
N PRO A 59 -6.47 -4.01 -16.02
CA PRO A 59 -7.69 -3.86 -16.82
C PRO A 59 -7.47 -3.04 -18.10
N ARG A 60 -6.40 -2.24 -18.14
CA ARG A 60 -5.96 -1.49 -19.32
C ARG A 60 -4.47 -1.16 -19.21
N PRO A 61 -3.80 -0.83 -20.33
CA PRO A 61 -2.39 -0.45 -20.32
C PRO A 61 -2.10 0.68 -19.32
N GLY A 62 -1.01 0.52 -18.55
CA GLY A 62 -0.58 1.51 -17.56
C GLY A 62 -1.41 1.58 -16.28
N VAL A 63 -2.34 0.64 -16.07
CA VAL A 63 -3.14 0.54 -14.84
C VAL A 63 -3.00 -0.85 -14.26
N ALA A 64 -2.72 -0.94 -12.95
CA ALA A 64 -2.78 -2.18 -12.21
C ALA A 64 -3.67 -2.01 -10.98
N GLU A 65 -4.66 -2.88 -10.84
CA GLU A 65 -5.51 -3.00 -9.66
C GLU A 65 -5.00 -4.16 -8.82
N VAL A 66 -4.80 -3.90 -7.54
CA VAL A 66 -4.13 -4.83 -6.63
C VAL A 66 -5.03 -5.09 -5.45
N SER A 67 -5.26 -6.37 -5.15
CA SER A 67 -5.97 -6.84 -3.97
C SER A 67 -5.04 -7.73 -3.16
N ALA A 68 -4.87 -7.42 -1.89
CA ALA A 68 -4.02 -8.18 -0.99
C ALA A 68 -4.75 -8.55 0.30
N VAL A 69 -4.47 -9.75 0.80
CA VAL A 69 -4.85 -10.16 2.14
C VAL A 69 -3.65 -9.90 3.04
N ILE A 70 -3.88 -9.14 4.11
CA ILE A 70 -2.84 -8.79 5.08
C ILE A 70 -3.28 -9.21 6.48
N THR A 71 -2.33 -9.28 7.41
CA THR A 71 -2.63 -9.33 8.84
C THR A 71 -2.30 -8.00 9.52
N ARG A 72 -3.01 -7.71 10.61
CA ARG A 72 -2.71 -6.64 11.57
C ARG A 72 -2.72 -7.25 12.96
N GLY A 73 -1.56 -7.67 13.45
CA GLY A 73 -1.50 -8.59 14.58
C GLY A 73 -2.19 -9.92 14.23
N ALA A 74 -3.14 -10.33 15.06
CA ALA A 74 -3.87 -11.60 14.89
C ALA A 74 -5.06 -11.53 13.90
N ARG A 75 -5.45 -10.34 13.43
CA ARG A 75 -6.62 -10.17 12.55
C ARG A 75 -6.22 -10.08 11.09
N ALA A 76 -7.01 -10.68 10.20
CA ALA A 76 -6.89 -10.49 8.77
C ALA A 76 -7.61 -9.19 8.34
N ALA A 77 -7.08 -8.52 7.34
CA ALA A 77 -7.69 -7.36 6.68
C ALA A 77 -7.44 -7.41 5.18
N ALA A 78 -8.31 -6.76 4.41
CA ALA A 78 -8.13 -6.59 2.98
C ALA A 78 -7.40 -5.26 2.69
N LEU A 79 -6.50 -5.27 1.72
CA LEU A 79 -5.86 -4.08 1.17
C LEU A 79 -6.18 -4.02 -0.33
N ALA A 80 -6.84 -2.97 -0.77
CA ALA A 80 -7.09 -2.71 -2.18
C ALA A 80 -6.33 -1.46 -2.59
N LEU A 81 -5.62 -1.50 -3.71
CA LEU A 81 -4.94 -0.33 -4.24
C LEU A 81 -4.95 -0.30 -5.76
N ARG A 82 -4.83 0.91 -6.30
CA ARG A 82 -4.68 1.15 -7.72
C ARG A 82 -3.32 1.77 -7.98
N MET A 83 -2.62 1.23 -8.97
CA MET A 83 -1.35 1.74 -9.47
C MET A 83 -1.53 2.25 -10.89
N GLU A 84 -0.93 3.40 -11.19
CA GLU A 84 -0.89 3.98 -12.53
C GLU A 84 0.55 4.24 -12.93
N ALA A 85 0.88 3.87 -14.17
CA ALA A 85 2.17 4.14 -14.78
C ALA A 85 2.15 5.55 -15.38
N GLY A 86 3.06 6.42 -14.92
CA GLY A 86 3.17 7.78 -15.43
C GLY A 86 4.56 8.37 -15.19
N GLY A 87 5.15 8.97 -16.23
CA GLY A 87 6.51 9.52 -16.16
C GLY A 87 7.57 8.45 -15.86
N GLY A 88 7.44 7.27 -16.47
CA GLY A 88 8.39 6.17 -16.35
C GLY A 88 8.34 5.37 -15.04
N ARG A 89 7.39 5.65 -14.14
CA ARG A 89 7.25 4.91 -12.87
C ARG A 89 5.80 4.57 -12.53
N TRP A 90 5.63 3.48 -11.80
CA TRP A 90 4.36 3.12 -11.18
C TRP A 90 4.13 3.95 -9.91
N ARG A 91 2.92 4.48 -9.75
CA ARG A 91 2.48 5.14 -8.52
C ARG A 91 1.14 4.60 -8.06
N VAL A 92 1.01 4.34 -6.77
CA VAL A 92 -0.25 4.10 -6.09
C VAL A 92 -1.03 5.42 -6.06
N THR A 93 -2.20 5.43 -6.67
CA THR A 93 -3.09 6.59 -6.76
C THR A 93 -4.25 6.51 -5.78
N THR A 94 -4.70 5.30 -5.47
CA THR A 94 -5.73 5.03 -4.46
C THR A 94 -5.36 3.83 -3.61
N LEU A 95 -5.80 3.85 -2.35
CA LEU A 95 -5.57 2.81 -1.36
C LEU A 95 -6.78 2.74 -0.43
N GLN A 96 -7.25 1.52 -0.15
CA GLN A 96 -8.24 1.25 0.88
C GLN A 96 -7.83 0.05 1.72
N VAL A 97 -8.15 0.11 3.01
CA VAL A 97 -7.97 -0.99 3.95
C VAL A 97 -9.35 -1.32 4.53
N GLY A 98 -9.72 -2.60 4.49
CA GLY A 98 -10.91 -3.12 5.16
C GLY A 98 -10.67 -3.49 6.62
#